data_AF-A0A2M8KSC4-F1
#
_entry.id   AF-A0A2M8KSC4-F1
#
_cell.length_a   1.000
_cell.length_b   1.000
_cell.length_c   1.000
_cell.angle_alpha   90.00
_cell.angle_beta   90.00
_cell.angle_gamma   90.00
#
_symmetry.space_group_name_H-M   'P 1'
#
loop_
_entity.id
_entity.type
_entity.pdbx_description
1 polymer ?
#
loop_
_entity_poly.entity_id
_entity_poly.type
_entity_poly.pdbx_seq_one_letter_code
_entity_poly.pdbx_strand_id
1 'polypeptide(L)'
;MNSTLTALKGVRVGHAEDAQKNLGCALVLFDSPINVACITNGGASTTYNTTTLELDKNYYQRHGIFLSDGGYMGLDSAAYISKALQQKNIGWRAGKIAYPALAGAAIRSIFVDKYGFDSEMVTHTVLNLSRNPIKSGNIGVGMGAVVGKFSWTENGKCLGMKSGIGSAKVDLGNGAVIYVLTVVNALGNVIRKNGTVLAGNRNDKPQPKFRSFGGMSDFLLHKHMNTTISIIYDIFFHRN
;
A
#
# COMPACT_ATOMS: atom_id res chain seq x y z
N MET A 1 -2.03 -22.68 -7.47
CA MET A 1 -0.80 -22.01 -7.95
C MET A 1 -0.78 -20.59 -7.38
N ASN A 2 0.32 -20.13 -6.77
CA ASN A 2 0.41 -18.78 -6.18
C ASN A 2 0.88 -17.76 -7.25
N SER A 3 0.04 -16.78 -7.57
CA SER A 3 0.33 -15.69 -8.54
C SER A 3 0.44 -14.31 -7.88
N THR A 4 0.73 -14.28 -6.58
CA THR A 4 0.85 -13.07 -5.78
C THR A 4 2.30 -12.83 -5.37
N LEU A 5 2.59 -11.68 -4.74
CA LEU A 5 3.94 -11.30 -4.29
C LEU A 5 4.60 -12.37 -3.41
N THR A 6 3.85 -13.14 -2.62
CA THR A 6 4.42 -14.21 -1.77
C THR A 6 4.89 -15.45 -2.54
N ALA A 7 4.64 -15.52 -3.85
CA ALA A 7 5.25 -16.54 -4.70
C ALA A 7 6.75 -16.28 -4.92
N LEU A 8 7.21 -15.05 -4.66
CA LEU A 8 8.63 -14.71 -4.61
C LEU A 8 9.29 -15.38 -3.39
N LYS A 9 10.27 -16.23 -3.65
CA LYS A 9 11.07 -16.86 -2.58
C LYS A 9 11.73 -15.76 -1.74
N GLY A 10 11.71 -15.93 -0.43
CA GLY A 10 12.28 -14.93 0.49
C GLY A 10 11.29 -13.87 0.96
N VAL A 11 10.06 -13.82 0.42
CA VAL A 11 9.05 -12.83 0.82
C VAL A 11 7.95 -13.42 1.68
N ARG A 12 7.58 -12.67 2.72
CA ARG A 12 6.42 -12.89 3.58
C ARG A 12 5.59 -11.62 3.63
N VAL A 13 4.27 -11.76 3.68
CA VAL A 13 3.36 -10.63 3.86
C VAL A 13 2.46 -10.90 5.05
N GLY A 14 2.32 -9.92 5.92
CA GLY A 14 1.40 -9.95 7.05
C GLY A 14 0.45 -8.76 7.00
N HIS A 15 -0.82 -9.03 7.30
CA HIS A 15 -1.90 -8.05 7.29
C HIS A 15 -2.47 -7.88 8.69
N ALA A 16 -2.93 -6.67 9.00
CA ALA A 16 -3.73 -6.39 10.17
C ALA A 16 -4.71 -5.26 9.86
N GLU A 17 -5.96 -5.41 10.32
CA GLU A 17 -7.04 -4.48 10.02
C GLU A 17 -8.00 -4.36 11.19
N ASP A 18 -8.67 -3.23 11.27
CA ASP A 18 -9.79 -2.97 12.16
C ASP A 18 -11.01 -2.63 11.29
N ALA A 19 -11.93 -3.59 11.17
CA ALA A 19 -13.13 -3.45 10.36
C ALA A 19 -14.12 -2.40 10.93
N GLN A 20 -14.09 -2.16 12.25
CA GLN A 20 -14.95 -1.15 12.87
C GLN A 20 -14.45 0.26 12.55
N LYS A 21 -13.12 0.44 12.47
CA LYS A 21 -12.49 1.72 12.12
C LYS A 21 -12.25 1.92 10.63
N ASN A 22 -12.53 0.92 9.78
CA ASN A 22 -12.23 0.92 8.35
C ASN A 22 -10.77 1.29 8.01
N LEU A 23 -9.82 0.75 8.77
CA LEU A 23 -8.39 0.99 8.55
C LEU A 23 -7.57 -0.28 8.71
N GLY A 24 -6.32 -0.24 8.26
CA GLY A 24 -5.39 -1.34 8.48
C GLY A 24 -4.01 -1.05 7.94
N CYS A 25 -3.14 -2.05 8.04
CA CYS A 25 -1.78 -2.01 7.55
C CYS A 25 -1.33 -3.38 7.03
N ALA A 26 -0.22 -3.37 6.30
CA ALA A 26 0.44 -4.56 5.79
C ALA A 26 1.95 -4.40 5.90
N LEU A 27 2.65 -5.49 6.18
CA LEU A 27 4.10 -5.56 6.17
C LEU A 27 4.53 -6.59 5.12
N VAL A 28 5.34 -6.15 4.15
CA VAL A 28 6.14 -7.02 3.30
C VAL A 28 7.50 -7.18 3.97
N LEU A 29 7.85 -8.40 4.38
CA LEU A 29 9.13 -8.72 5.00
C LEU A 29 9.96 -9.63 4.09
N PHE A 30 11.24 -9.31 3.97
CA PHE A 30 12.23 -10.10 3.25
C PHE A 30 13.06 -10.92 4.25
N ASP A 31 13.40 -12.16 3.89
CA ASP A 31 14.25 -13.02 4.73
C ASP A 31 15.69 -12.51 4.84
N SER A 32 16.11 -11.68 3.89
CA SER A 32 17.38 -10.96 3.91
C SER A 32 17.13 -9.56 3.34
N PRO A 33 17.85 -8.54 3.82
CA PRO A 33 17.63 -7.18 3.35
C PRO A 33 17.90 -7.08 1.84
N ILE A 34 17.00 -6.41 1.13
CA ILE A 34 17.08 -6.23 -0.33
C ILE A 34 17.35 -4.77 -0.69
N ASN A 35 17.90 -4.53 -1.87
CA ASN A 35 18.01 -3.18 -2.41
C ASN A 35 16.62 -2.66 -2.78
N VAL A 36 16.30 -1.44 -2.36
CA VAL A 36 15.01 -0.80 -2.64
C VAL A 36 15.24 0.57 -3.27
N ALA A 37 14.40 0.92 -4.24
CA ALA A 37 14.28 2.27 -4.78
C ALA A 37 12.83 2.75 -4.58
N CYS A 38 12.63 4.07 -4.53
CA CYS A 38 11.32 4.67 -4.38
C CYS A 38 11.15 5.82 -5.36
N ILE A 39 9.96 5.92 -5.95
CA ILE A 39 9.53 7.07 -6.73
C ILE A 39 8.22 7.55 -6.11
N THR A 40 8.18 8.81 -5.73
CA THR A 40 6.99 9.47 -5.19
C THR A 40 6.43 10.43 -6.23
N ASN A 41 5.11 10.39 -6.41
CA ASN A 41 4.38 11.27 -7.31
C ASN A 41 3.14 11.80 -6.59
N GLY A 42 2.68 12.98 -6.98
CA GLY A 42 1.53 13.65 -6.35
C GLY A 42 1.90 14.49 -5.13
N GLY A 43 1.13 15.55 -4.89
CA GLY A 43 1.47 16.61 -3.94
C GLY A 43 1.31 16.26 -2.45
N ALA A 44 0.80 15.08 -2.12
CA ALA A 44 0.49 14.66 -0.75
C ALA A 44 1.11 13.30 -0.38
N SER A 45 2.32 13.03 -0.88
CA SER A 45 3.05 11.80 -0.59
C SER A 45 3.34 11.70 0.90
N THR A 46 2.85 10.65 1.55
CA THR A 46 3.11 10.36 2.97
C THR A 46 3.98 9.12 3.06
N THR A 47 5.28 9.31 3.28
CA THR A 47 6.30 8.26 3.20
C THR A 47 7.20 8.21 4.43
N TYR A 48 7.76 7.04 4.70
CA TYR A 48 8.71 6.79 5.78
C TYR A 48 10.04 6.27 5.23
N ASN A 49 11.13 6.91 5.62
CA ASN A 49 12.51 6.48 5.35
C ASN A 49 12.80 6.22 3.86
N THR A 50 12.28 7.10 2.99
CA THR A 50 12.46 7.05 1.53
C THR A 50 13.62 7.92 1.03
N THR A 51 14.00 8.99 1.75
CA THR A 51 15.17 9.84 1.38
C THR A 51 16.47 9.04 1.30
N THR A 52 16.62 8.00 2.12
CA THR A 52 17.81 7.12 2.08
C THR A 52 17.77 6.11 0.92
N LEU A 53 16.70 6.10 0.12
CA LEU A 53 16.56 5.31 -1.12
C LEU A 53 16.88 6.14 -2.38
N GLU A 54 17.28 7.41 -2.23
CA GLU A 54 17.76 8.24 -3.33
C GLU A 54 19.07 7.68 -3.90
N LEU A 55 19.30 7.91 -5.19
CA LEU A 55 20.42 7.30 -5.95
C LEU A 55 21.80 7.72 -5.44
N ASP A 56 21.90 8.82 -4.72
CA ASP A 56 23.14 9.36 -4.15
C ASP A 56 23.40 8.86 -2.71
N LYS A 57 22.61 7.90 -2.21
CA LYS A 57 22.73 7.35 -0.85
C LYS A 57 23.23 5.92 -0.87
N ASN A 58 23.87 5.51 0.23
CA ASN A 58 24.42 4.15 0.41
C ASN A 58 23.57 3.26 1.35
N TYR A 59 22.46 3.78 1.89
CA TYR A 59 21.60 3.07 2.84
C TYR A 59 20.26 2.68 2.21
N TYR A 60 20.30 2.01 1.05
CA TYR A 60 19.14 1.64 0.24
C TYR A 60 18.56 0.24 0.56
N GLN A 61 19.22 -0.53 1.44
CA GLN A 61 18.76 -1.87 1.78
C GLN A 61 17.64 -1.86 2.84
N ARG A 62 16.63 -2.71 2.66
CA ARG A 62 15.47 -2.83 3.57
C ARG A 62 15.16 -4.27 3.94
N HIS A 63 14.86 -4.47 5.22
CA HIS A 63 14.32 -5.71 5.76
C HIS A 63 12.82 -5.85 5.44
N GLY A 64 12.11 -4.73 5.35
CA GLY A 64 10.69 -4.74 5.02
C GLY A 64 10.16 -3.41 4.52
N ILE A 65 9.02 -3.48 3.85
CA ILE A 65 8.23 -2.34 3.39
C ILE A 65 6.85 -2.44 4.02
N PHE A 66 6.39 -1.40 4.70
CA PHE A 66 5.04 -1.35 5.25
C PHE A 66 4.14 -0.41 4.47
N LEU A 67 2.85 -0.77 4.40
CA LEU A 67 1.79 0.05 3.86
C LEU A 67 0.73 0.22 4.94
N SER A 68 0.32 1.45 5.22
CA SER A 68 -0.69 1.73 6.25
C SER A 68 -1.78 2.65 5.73
N ASP A 69 -2.94 2.64 6.39
CA ASP A 69 -3.94 3.68 6.21
C ASP A 69 -3.69 4.86 7.16
N GLY A 70 -4.46 5.91 6.95
CA GLY A 70 -4.67 7.00 7.83
C GLY A 70 -3.67 8.14 7.71
N GLY A 71 -2.99 8.26 6.58
CA GLY A 71 -2.13 9.40 6.27
C GLY A 71 -0.98 9.52 7.28
N TYR A 72 -0.70 10.74 7.75
CA TYR A 72 0.49 11.03 8.56
C TYR A 72 0.64 10.15 9.79
N MET A 73 -0.44 9.98 10.56
CA MET A 73 -0.44 9.15 11.76
C MET A 73 -0.27 7.65 11.44
N GLY A 74 -0.51 7.24 10.18
CA GLY A 74 -0.28 5.88 9.73
C GLY A 74 1.21 5.52 9.71
N LEU A 75 2.10 6.52 9.68
CA LEU A 75 3.54 6.33 9.73
C LEU A 75 4.04 5.84 11.10
N ASP A 76 3.25 6.01 12.18
CA ASP A 76 3.55 5.44 13.50
C ASP A 76 3.67 3.91 13.45
N SER A 77 3.06 3.28 12.44
CA SER A 77 3.21 1.86 12.17
C SER A 77 4.68 1.42 12.08
N ALA A 78 5.56 2.28 11.59
CA ALA A 78 6.98 2.00 11.49
C ALA A 78 7.61 1.69 12.85
N ALA A 79 7.27 2.45 13.89
CA ALA A 79 7.83 2.27 15.23
C ALA A 79 7.35 0.95 15.86
N TYR A 80 6.06 0.64 15.73
CA TYR A 80 5.50 -0.59 16.27
C TYR A 80 6.02 -1.83 15.55
N ILE A 81 6.08 -1.80 14.22
CA ILE A 81 6.67 -2.88 13.41
C ILE A 81 8.16 -3.05 13.77
N SER A 82 8.91 -1.96 13.86
CA SER A 82 10.33 -2.00 14.20
C SER A 82 10.56 -2.67 15.57
N LYS A 83 9.78 -2.29 16.59
CA LYS A 83 9.85 -2.93 17.91
C LYS A 83 9.54 -4.42 17.86
N ALA A 84 8.50 -4.83 17.13
CA ALA A 84 8.12 -6.23 16.98
C ALA A 84 9.16 -7.05 16.20
N LEU A 85 9.80 -6.48 15.18
CA LEU A 85 10.90 -7.11 14.45
C LEU A 85 12.17 -7.21 15.30
N GLN A 86 12.48 -6.18 16.08
CA GLN A 86 13.61 -6.20 17.02
C GLN A 86 13.46 -7.31 18.05
N GLN A 87 12.27 -7.53 18.60
CA GLN A 87 11.96 -8.65 19.51
C GLN A 87 12.16 -10.02 18.85
N LYS A 88 11.97 -10.10 17.53
CA LYS A 88 12.26 -11.31 16.73
C LYS A 88 13.70 -11.38 16.24
N ASN A 89 14.56 -10.46 16.68
CA ASN A 89 15.97 -10.37 16.29
C ASN A 89 16.18 -10.17 14.77
N ILE A 90 15.26 -9.47 14.11
CA ILE A 90 15.30 -9.17 12.68
C ILE A 90 15.79 -7.74 12.48
N GLY A 91 16.91 -7.56 11.80
CA GLY A 91 17.51 -6.24 11.56
C GLY A 91 19.03 -6.31 11.46
N TRP A 92 19.66 -5.18 11.13
CA TRP A 92 21.11 -5.06 11.23
C TRP A 92 21.56 -5.23 12.68
N ARG A 93 22.71 -5.88 12.88
CA ARG A 93 23.19 -6.18 14.24
C ARG A 93 24.20 -5.13 14.68
N ALA A 94 23.95 -4.51 15.83
CA ALA A 94 24.99 -3.82 16.59
C ALA A 94 25.00 -4.40 18.02
N GLY A 95 26.01 -5.23 18.29
CA GLY A 95 26.05 -6.05 19.50
C GLY A 95 24.83 -6.98 19.62
N LYS A 96 24.09 -6.87 20.73
CA LYS A 96 22.88 -7.68 20.99
C LYS A 96 21.60 -7.08 20.40
N ILE A 97 21.66 -5.85 19.86
CA ILE A 97 20.49 -5.12 19.38
C ILE A 97 20.32 -5.34 17.87
N ALA A 98 19.07 -5.59 17.45
CA ALA A 98 18.68 -5.60 16.04
C ALA A 98 18.08 -4.24 15.66
N TYR A 99 18.47 -3.73 14.49
CA TYR A 99 18.02 -2.47 13.89
C TYR A 99 17.27 -2.78 12.59
N PRO A 100 15.94 -2.99 12.64
CA PRO A 100 15.14 -3.22 11.44
C PRO A 100 15.21 -2.00 10.50
N ALA A 101 15.63 -2.21 9.26
CA ALA A 101 15.58 -1.19 8.22
C ALA A 101 14.25 -1.27 7.47
N LEU A 102 13.34 -0.34 7.75
CA LEU A 102 12.01 -0.27 7.14
C LEU A 102 11.89 0.95 6.22
N ALA A 103 11.14 0.80 5.14
CA ALA A 103 10.55 1.90 4.39
C ALA A 103 9.03 1.71 4.36
N GLY A 104 8.28 2.76 4.04
CA GLY A 104 6.84 2.60 3.91
C GLY A 104 6.12 3.84 3.44
N ALA A 105 4.82 3.71 3.30
CA ALA A 105 3.95 4.79 2.92
C ALA A 105 2.53 4.57 3.44
N ALA A 106 1.80 5.67 3.61
CA ALA A 106 0.43 5.64 4.10
C ALA A 106 -0.55 6.18 3.05
N ILE A 107 -1.67 5.49 2.87
CA ILE A 107 -2.84 6.04 2.17
C ILE A 107 -3.67 6.88 3.16
N ARG A 108 -4.48 7.81 2.66
CA ARG A 108 -5.54 8.45 3.45
C ARG A 108 -6.92 7.98 3.00
N SER A 109 -7.56 7.11 3.77
CA SER A 109 -8.99 6.83 3.62
C SER A 109 -9.83 8.05 3.97
N ILE A 110 -10.97 8.23 3.30
CA ILE A 110 -11.94 9.30 3.55
C ILE A 110 -13.13 8.86 4.42
N PHE A 111 -13.21 7.56 4.76
CA PHE A 111 -14.31 6.98 5.55
C PHE A 111 -13.85 6.52 6.95
N VAL A 112 -12.77 7.12 7.47
CA VAL A 112 -12.29 6.84 8.83
C VAL A 112 -12.87 7.90 9.77
N ASP A 113 -13.83 7.48 10.59
CA ASP A 113 -14.56 8.35 11.52
C ASP A 113 -13.80 8.64 12.82
N LYS A 114 -12.94 7.70 13.25
CA LYS A 114 -12.11 7.84 14.46
C LYS A 114 -10.69 7.39 14.17
N TYR A 115 -9.75 8.29 14.46
CA TYR A 115 -8.34 7.99 14.31
C TYR A 115 -7.76 7.45 15.61
N GLY A 116 -7.08 6.31 15.52
CA GLY A 116 -6.45 5.62 16.64
C GLY A 116 -5.79 4.35 16.13
N PHE A 117 -4.58 4.49 15.59
CA PHE A 117 -3.77 3.35 15.18
C PHE A 117 -3.35 2.61 16.44
N ASP A 118 -3.95 1.44 16.64
CA ASP A 118 -3.67 0.61 17.79
C ASP A 118 -2.33 -0.12 17.58
N SER A 119 -1.38 0.13 18.48
CA SER A 119 -0.06 -0.52 18.47
C SER A 119 -0.15 -2.05 18.46
N GLU A 120 -1.16 -2.62 19.11
CA GLU A 120 -1.39 -4.07 19.14
C GLU A 120 -1.82 -4.57 17.76
N MET A 121 -2.77 -3.87 17.12
CA MET A 121 -3.19 -4.15 15.75
C MET A 121 -2.01 -4.10 14.79
N VAL A 122 -1.16 -3.07 14.85
CA VAL A 122 0.01 -3.01 13.97
C VAL A 122 0.98 -4.18 14.20
N THR A 123 1.18 -4.56 15.45
CA THR A 123 2.06 -5.69 15.81
C THR A 123 1.58 -7.00 15.19
N HIS A 124 0.27 -7.17 14.98
CA HIS A 124 -0.27 -8.33 14.26
C HIS A 124 0.24 -8.46 12.82
N THR A 125 0.69 -7.38 12.16
CA THR A 125 1.35 -7.54 10.84
C THR A 125 2.60 -8.41 10.90
N VAL A 126 3.36 -8.35 12.00
CA VAL A 126 4.56 -9.17 12.20
C VAL A 126 4.19 -10.60 12.63
N LEU A 127 3.13 -10.75 13.43
CA LEU A 127 2.64 -12.06 13.86
C LEU A 127 1.99 -12.85 12.71
N ASN A 128 1.32 -12.16 11.79
CA ASN A 128 0.59 -12.73 10.67
C ASN A 128 1.45 -12.91 9.40
N LEU A 129 2.77 -12.75 9.49
CA LEU A 129 3.68 -12.94 8.35
C LEU A 129 3.51 -14.34 7.74
N SER A 130 3.11 -14.39 6.48
CA SER A 130 2.81 -15.63 5.77
C SER A 130 3.40 -15.66 4.37
N ARG A 131 3.62 -16.87 3.84
CA ARG A 131 3.94 -17.13 2.42
C ARG A 131 2.72 -17.56 1.60
N ASN A 132 1.56 -17.61 2.22
CA ASN A 132 0.34 -17.99 1.54
C ASN A 132 -0.02 -16.96 0.45
N PRO A 133 -0.77 -17.36 -0.60
CA PRO A 133 -1.28 -16.41 -1.58
C PRO A 133 -2.02 -15.25 -0.91
N ILE A 134 -1.71 -14.02 -1.34
CA ILE A 134 -2.30 -12.80 -0.79
C ILE A 134 -3.76 -12.69 -1.26
N LYS A 135 -4.70 -12.57 -0.32
CA LYS A 135 -6.10 -12.28 -0.67
C LYS A 135 -6.22 -10.82 -1.14
N SER A 136 -6.97 -10.59 -2.22
CA SER A 136 -7.25 -9.22 -2.70
C SER A 136 -8.51 -8.66 -2.04
N GLY A 137 -8.63 -7.33 -2.00
CA GLY A 137 -9.80 -6.62 -1.49
C GLY A 137 -9.54 -5.92 -0.15
N ASN A 138 -10.50 -6.06 0.77
CA ASN A 138 -10.57 -5.29 2.02
C ASN A 138 -9.80 -5.98 3.15
N ILE A 139 -8.51 -6.22 2.97
CA ILE A 139 -7.62 -6.78 4.00
C ILE A 139 -6.44 -5.83 4.25
N GLY A 140 -5.91 -5.83 5.46
CA GLY A 140 -4.83 -4.93 5.87
C GLY A 140 -5.09 -3.47 5.47
N VAL A 141 -4.09 -2.84 4.84
CA VAL A 141 -4.21 -1.47 4.29
C VAL A 141 -5.33 -1.31 3.25
N GLY A 142 -5.78 -2.40 2.62
CA GLY A 142 -6.91 -2.40 1.71
C GLY A 142 -8.24 -2.11 2.41
N MET A 143 -8.33 -2.23 3.74
CA MET A 143 -9.56 -2.04 4.52
C MET A 143 -10.18 -0.66 4.29
N GLY A 144 -9.43 0.44 4.34
CA GLY A 144 -9.96 1.79 4.10
C GLY A 144 -9.76 2.32 2.67
N ALA A 145 -9.20 1.52 1.75
CA ALA A 145 -8.94 1.97 0.39
C ALA A 145 -10.23 2.23 -0.41
N VAL A 146 -10.26 3.38 -1.12
CA VAL A 146 -11.40 3.87 -1.92
C VAL A 146 -10.92 4.51 -3.21
N VAL A 147 -11.71 4.38 -4.29
CA VAL A 147 -11.46 5.05 -5.58
C VAL A 147 -12.62 5.96 -5.97
N GLY A 148 -12.34 6.96 -6.83
CA GLY A 148 -13.35 7.87 -7.34
C GLY A 148 -13.87 8.80 -6.25
N LYS A 149 -13.01 9.64 -5.69
CA LYS A 149 -13.30 10.47 -4.51
C LYS A 149 -13.58 11.95 -4.87
N PHE A 150 -14.05 12.20 -6.09
CA PHE A 150 -14.17 13.55 -6.65
C PHE A 150 -15.60 14.10 -6.70
N SER A 151 -16.62 13.29 -6.43
CA SER A 151 -18.02 13.75 -6.33
C SER A 151 -18.62 13.38 -4.99
N TRP A 152 -19.39 14.33 -4.47
CA TRP A 152 -20.04 14.25 -3.17
C TRP A 152 -21.52 14.62 -3.34
N THR A 153 -22.39 14.03 -2.53
CA THR A 153 -23.79 14.49 -2.44
C THR A 153 -23.85 15.83 -1.70
N GLU A 154 -24.97 16.54 -1.80
CA GLU A 154 -25.22 17.78 -1.02
C GLU A 154 -25.01 17.57 0.49
N ASN A 155 -25.40 16.40 1.01
CA ASN A 155 -25.21 16.03 2.42
C ASN A 155 -23.77 15.57 2.78
N GLY A 156 -22.78 15.84 1.92
CA GLY A 156 -21.37 15.54 2.20
C GLY A 156 -20.98 14.05 2.13
N LYS A 157 -21.75 13.20 1.45
CA LYS A 157 -21.39 11.79 1.24
C LYS A 157 -20.58 11.61 -0.04
N CYS A 158 -19.38 11.05 0.06
CA CYS A 158 -18.60 10.70 -1.13
C CYS A 158 -19.26 9.57 -1.92
N LEU A 159 -19.32 9.72 -3.24
CA LEU A 159 -19.89 8.73 -4.16
C LEU A 159 -18.85 7.72 -4.68
N GLY A 160 -17.66 7.70 -4.08
CA GLY A 160 -16.62 6.72 -4.39
C GLY A 160 -17.02 5.28 -4.15
N MET A 161 -16.19 4.38 -4.68
CA MET A 161 -16.33 2.94 -4.53
C MET A 161 -15.22 2.37 -3.68
N LYS A 162 -15.58 1.32 -2.93
CA LYS A 162 -14.59 0.51 -2.25
C LYS A 162 -13.60 -0.08 -3.28
N SER A 163 -12.33 0.04 -2.96
CA SER A 163 -11.24 -0.64 -3.65
C SER A 163 -10.50 -1.53 -2.63
N GLY A 164 -9.21 -1.74 -2.77
CA GLY A 164 -8.49 -2.58 -1.82
C GLY A 164 -7.02 -2.73 -2.17
N ILE A 165 -6.44 -3.75 -1.56
CA ILE A 165 -5.13 -4.27 -1.94
C ILE A 165 -5.31 -5.36 -3.02
N GLY A 166 -4.35 -5.45 -3.93
CA GLY A 166 -4.31 -6.48 -4.95
C GLY A 166 -2.87 -6.87 -5.25
N SER A 167 -2.67 -8.10 -5.74
CA SER A 167 -1.36 -8.60 -6.11
C SER A 167 -1.41 -9.35 -7.44
N ALA A 168 -0.33 -9.24 -8.21
CA ALA A 168 -0.18 -9.90 -9.50
C ALA A 168 1.25 -10.37 -9.72
N LYS A 169 1.40 -11.32 -10.63
CA LYS A 169 2.66 -11.84 -11.15
C LYS A 169 2.60 -11.81 -12.67
N VAL A 170 3.67 -11.36 -13.32
CA VAL A 170 3.86 -11.44 -14.77
C VAL A 170 5.22 -12.06 -15.05
N ASP A 171 5.24 -13.10 -15.88
CA ASP A 171 6.47 -13.67 -16.41
C ASP A 171 6.78 -12.98 -17.75
N LEU A 172 7.95 -12.35 -17.85
CA LEU A 172 8.40 -11.64 -19.05
C LEU A 172 9.22 -12.54 -19.99
N GLY A 173 9.46 -13.80 -19.61
CA GLY A 173 10.36 -14.71 -20.31
C GLY A 173 11.82 -14.52 -19.87
N ASN A 174 12.69 -15.43 -20.32
CA ASN A 174 14.13 -15.42 -20.02
C ASN A 174 14.50 -15.37 -18.53
N GLY A 175 13.61 -15.84 -17.65
CA GLY A 175 13.82 -15.83 -16.21
C GLY A 175 13.57 -14.47 -15.55
N ALA A 176 13.02 -13.48 -16.27
CA ALA A 176 12.56 -12.22 -15.69
C ALA A 176 11.10 -12.34 -15.25
N VAL A 177 10.84 -12.12 -13.96
CA VAL A 177 9.49 -12.24 -13.38
C VAL A 177 9.21 -11.06 -12.47
N ILE A 178 8.12 -10.35 -12.78
CA ILE A 178 7.67 -9.20 -12.00
C ILE A 178 6.55 -9.62 -11.05
N TYR A 179 6.67 -9.20 -9.80
CA TYR A 179 5.65 -9.31 -8.77
C TYR A 179 5.21 -7.92 -8.32
N VAL A 180 3.90 -7.74 -8.15
CA VAL A 180 3.31 -6.47 -7.74
C VAL A 180 2.38 -6.67 -6.56
N LEU A 181 2.44 -5.76 -5.59
CA LEU A 181 1.43 -5.56 -4.56
C LEU A 181 1.03 -4.09 -4.56
N THR A 182 -0.26 -3.81 -4.75
CA THR A 182 -0.77 -2.44 -4.88
C THR A 182 -1.95 -2.23 -3.95
N VAL A 183 -1.96 -1.10 -3.26
CA VAL A 183 -3.17 -0.57 -2.62
C VAL A 183 -3.69 0.62 -3.42
N VAL A 184 -4.93 0.52 -3.89
CA VAL A 184 -5.51 1.52 -4.79
C VAL A 184 -6.42 2.45 -4.00
N ASN A 185 -5.95 3.64 -3.62
CA ASN A 185 -6.76 4.67 -2.94
C ASN A 185 -6.88 5.95 -3.80
N ALA A 186 -7.12 5.75 -5.10
CA ALA A 186 -7.03 6.79 -6.10
C ALA A 186 -8.14 7.85 -5.96
N LEU A 187 -7.80 9.11 -6.26
CA LEU A 187 -8.83 10.12 -6.48
C LEU A 187 -9.70 9.73 -7.69
N GLY A 188 -9.06 9.33 -8.79
CA GLY A 188 -9.71 8.99 -10.05
C GLY A 188 -10.39 7.62 -10.09
N ASN A 189 -10.88 7.28 -11.29
CA ASN A 189 -11.49 5.99 -11.60
C ASN A 189 -10.43 4.96 -12.01
N VAL A 190 -10.69 3.69 -11.73
CA VAL A 190 -9.97 2.54 -12.29
C VAL A 190 -10.60 2.21 -13.64
N ILE A 191 -9.79 2.20 -14.69
CA ILE A 191 -10.23 1.95 -16.07
C ILE A 191 -9.57 0.71 -16.64
N ARG A 192 -10.28 0.02 -17.54
CA ARG A 192 -9.70 -1.03 -18.39
C ARG A 192 -8.94 -0.40 -19.56
N LYS A 193 -8.15 -1.21 -20.25
CA LYS A 193 -7.42 -0.81 -21.47
C LYS A 193 -8.33 -0.22 -22.57
N ASN A 194 -9.57 -0.69 -22.66
CA ASN A 194 -10.57 -0.17 -23.61
C ASN A 194 -11.29 1.10 -23.14
N GLY A 195 -10.82 1.75 -22.07
CA GLY A 195 -11.40 2.98 -21.52
C GLY A 195 -12.64 2.78 -20.63
N THR A 196 -13.19 1.57 -20.52
CA THR A 196 -14.35 1.32 -19.65
C THR A 196 -13.97 1.45 -18.18
N VAL A 197 -14.80 2.15 -17.40
CA VAL A 197 -14.61 2.27 -15.94
C VAL A 197 -14.96 0.94 -15.27
N LEU A 198 -14.01 0.39 -14.52
CA LEU A 198 -14.17 -0.82 -13.71
C LEU A 198 -14.70 -0.48 -12.31
N ALA A 199 -14.11 0.52 -11.67
CA ALA A 199 -14.49 1.02 -10.35
C ALA A 199 -14.16 2.52 -10.27
N GLY A 200 -14.96 3.30 -9.56
CA GLY A 200 -14.75 4.74 -9.54
C GLY A 200 -15.89 5.50 -8.91
N ASN A 201 -15.97 6.78 -9.25
CA ASN A 201 -16.95 7.67 -8.65
C ASN A 201 -18.32 7.37 -9.26
N ARG A 202 -19.23 6.81 -8.46
CA ARG A 202 -20.59 6.52 -8.90
C ARG A 202 -21.33 7.81 -9.23
N ASN A 203 -22.28 7.67 -10.14
CA ASN A 203 -23.23 8.72 -10.42
C ASN A 203 -24.47 8.53 -9.54
N ASP A 204 -25.08 9.64 -9.13
CA ASP A 204 -26.38 9.68 -8.47
C ASP A 204 -27.52 9.38 -9.45
N LYS A 205 -27.30 9.66 -10.74
CA LYS A 205 -28.19 9.27 -11.85
C LYS A 205 -27.88 7.86 -12.37
N PRO A 206 -28.88 7.11 -12.88
CA PRO A 206 -28.69 5.73 -13.34
C PRO A 206 -27.75 5.62 -14.55
N GLN A 207 -27.66 6.64 -15.40
CA GLN A 207 -26.70 6.70 -16.51
C GLN A 207 -26.10 8.10 -16.70
N PRO A 208 -24.78 8.21 -17.01
CA PRO A 208 -23.80 7.12 -16.99
C PRO A 208 -23.57 6.64 -15.55
N LYS A 209 -23.24 5.34 -15.36
CA LYS A 209 -23.02 4.74 -14.03
C LYS A 209 -21.89 5.41 -13.23
N PHE A 210 -20.91 5.97 -13.95
CA PHE A 210 -19.72 6.61 -13.38
C PHE A 210 -19.58 8.02 -13.90
N ARG A 211 -19.11 8.93 -13.03
CA ARG A 211 -18.72 10.29 -13.42
C ARG A 211 -17.30 10.28 -14.01
N SER A 212 -17.06 11.14 -14.99
CA SER A 212 -15.73 11.38 -15.57
C SER A 212 -15.08 12.62 -14.95
N PHE A 213 -13.77 12.58 -14.74
CA PHE A 213 -13.03 13.67 -14.10
C PHE A 213 -13.01 14.99 -14.91
N GLY A 214 -13.14 14.91 -16.24
CA GLY A 214 -12.98 16.06 -17.15
C GLY A 214 -13.99 17.21 -16.99
N GLY A 215 -15.06 17.03 -16.19
CA GLY A 215 -16.04 18.08 -15.90
C GLY A 215 -15.88 18.75 -14.54
N MET A 216 -14.75 18.55 -13.85
CA MET A 216 -14.60 18.86 -12.42
C MET A 216 -13.42 19.78 -12.10
N SER A 217 -13.24 20.82 -12.92
CA SER A 217 -12.26 21.89 -12.71
C SER A 217 -12.32 22.49 -11.29
N ASP A 218 -13.53 22.67 -10.74
CA ASP A 218 -13.75 23.22 -9.40
C ASP A 218 -13.30 22.28 -8.26
N PHE A 219 -13.21 20.97 -8.53
CA PHE A 219 -12.73 19.99 -7.55
C PHE A 219 -11.20 20.10 -7.35
N LEU A 220 -10.44 20.46 -8.39
CA LEU A 220 -8.99 20.65 -8.31
C LEU A 220 -8.59 21.77 -7.33
N LEU A 221 -9.49 22.72 -7.07
CA LEU A 221 -9.29 23.83 -6.15
C LEU A 221 -9.53 23.45 -4.68
N HIS A 222 -10.05 22.24 -4.40
CA HIS A 222 -10.27 21.74 -3.04
C HIS A 222 -9.10 20.84 -2.57
N LYS A 223 -8.67 21.01 -1.31
CA LYS A 223 -7.56 20.28 -0.66
C LYS A 223 -7.87 18.79 -0.43
N HIS A 224 -8.02 17.99 -1.48
CA HIS A 224 -8.23 16.55 -1.36
C HIS A 224 -7.11 15.74 -2.02
N MET A 225 -6.54 14.84 -1.22
CA MET A 225 -5.28 14.14 -1.51
C MET A 225 -5.50 12.87 -2.33
N ASN A 226 -4.60 12.62 -3.28
CA ASN A 226 -4.49 11.41 -4.09
C ASN A 226 -3.42 10.47 -3.52
N THR A 227 -3.67 9.16 -3.47
CA THR A 227 -2.60 8.20 -3.14
C THR A 227 -2.84 6.84 -3.78
N THR A 228 -1.88 6.33 -4.53
CA THR A 228 -1.79 4.91 -4.92
C THR A 228 -0.37 4.48 -4.63
N ILE A 229 -0.20 3.38 -3.90
CA ILE A 229 1.12 2.87 -3.53
C ILE A 229 1.26 1.48 -4.11
N SER A 230 2.35 1.27 -4.83
CA SER A 230 2.71 -0.02 -5.39
C SER A 230 4.10 -0.42 -4.93
N ILE A 231 4.25 -1.67 -4.52
CA ILE A 231 5.54 -2.34 -4.35
C ILE A 231 5.73 -3.20 -5.60
N ILE A 232 6.80 -2.94 -6.33
CA ILE A 232 7.18 -3.67 -7.54
C ILE A 232 8.52 -4.35 -7.25
N TYR A 233 8.61 -5.65 -7.53
CA TYR A 233 9.83 -6.43 -7.38
C TYR A 233 10.10 -7.23 -8.65
N ASP A 234 11.37 -7.27 -9.07
CA ASP A 234 11.85 -7.99 -10.23
C ASP A 234 12.95 -8.98 -9.82
N ILE A 235 12.97 -10.17 -10.44
CA ILE A 235 14.08 -11.12 -10.36
C ILE A 235 14.65 -11.30 -11.75
N PHE A 236 15.96 -11.11 -11.89
CA PHE A 236 16.73 -11.64 -13.02
C PHE A 236 17.40 -12.94 -12.59
N PHE A 237 17.05 -14.06 -13.23
CA PHE A 237 17.95 -15.22 -13.22
C PHE A 237 19.06 -14.94 -14.22
N HIS A 238 20.26 -14.56 -13.77
CA HIS A 238 21.43 -14.70 -14.62
C HIS A 238 21.58 -16.19 -14.95
N ARG A 239 21.38 -16.54 -16.22
CA ARG A 239 21.83 -17.84 -16.75
C ARG A 239 23.36 -17.82 -16.68
N ASN A 240 23.92 -18.68 -15.83
CA ASN A 240 25.30 -19.13 -16.00
C ASN A 240 25.45 -19.80 -17.37
#